data_AF-A0A2G2G2V0-F1
#
_entry.id   AF-A0A2G2G2V0-F1
#
_cell.length_a   1.000
_cell.length_b   1.000
_cell.length_c   1.000
_cell.angle_alpha   90.00
_cell.angle_beta   90.00
_cell.angle_gamma   90.00
#
_symmetry.space_group_name_H-M   'P 1'
#
loop_
_entity.id
_entity.type
_entity.pdbx_description
1 polymer ?
#
loop_
_entity_poly.entity_id
_entity_poly.type
_entity_poly.pdbx_seq_one_letter_code
_entity_poly.pdbx_strand_id
1 'polypeptide(L)' 'MTVFTTKLARPARSIFAALFTALIDLGARSPLAQKMERLNNMSDAQLHAQGLRREDISRHVLGGSYYL' A
#
# COMPACT_ATOMS: atom_id res chain seq x y z
N MET A 1 41.21 12.29 21.79
CA MET A 1 40.34 11.09 21.67
C MET A 1 39.45 11.31 20.46
N THR A 2 39.89 10.87 19.28
CA THR A 2 39.23 11.15 18.01
C THR A 2 38.43 9.92 17.60
N VAL A 3 37.10 10.03 17.65
CA VAL A 3 36.19 8.95 17.25
C VAL A 3 36.03 9.02 15.73
N PHE A 4 36.71 8.13 15.00
CA PHE A 4 36.46 7.90 13.59
C PHE A 4 35.18 7.08 13.44
N THR A 5 34.03 7.75 13.28
CA THR A 5 32.79 7.09 12.83
C THR A 5 32.70 7.14 11.30
N THR A 6 33.53 6.33 10.64
CA THR A 6 33.40 6.18 9.19
C THR A 6 32.35 5.11 8.93
N LYS A 7 31.19 5.55 8.44
CA LYS A 7 30.05 4.72 8.01
C LYS A 7 30.44 3.73 6.92
N LEU A 8 31.04 2.58 7.27
CA LEU A 8 31.32 1.50 6.33
C LEU A 8 30.22 0.44 6.39
N ALA A 9 29.12 0.69 5.67
CA ALA A 9 28.24 -0.33 5.07
C ALA A 9 26.97 0.37 4.52
N ARG A 10 27.03 0.99 3.35
CA ARG A 10 25.79 1.54 2.74
C ARG A 10 25.66 1.58 1.21
N PRO A 11 26.17 0.63 0.41
CA PRO A 11 25.66 0.47 -0.95
C PRO A 11 24.39 -0.40 -0.97
N ALA A 12 24.41 -1.58 -0.35
CA ALA A 12 23.30 -2.55 -0.43
C ALA A 12 22.00 -2.06 0.22
N ARG A 13 22.06 -1.43 1.41
CA ARG A 13 20.86 -0.91 2.08
C ARG A 13 20.19 0.24 1.30
N SER A 14 20.92 0.93 0.42
CA SER A 14 20.37 1.98 -0.42
C SER A 14 19.60 1.42 -1.62
N ILE A 15 20.10 0.34 -2.23
CA ILE A 15 19.46 -0.27 -3.42
C ILE A 15 18.15 -0.96 -3.02
N PHE A 16 18.18 -1.77 -1.95
CA PHE A 16 16.97 -2.41 -1.47
C PHE A 16 15.95 -1.38 -0.98
N ALA A 17 16.37 -0.33 -0.27
CA ALA A 17 15.47 0.75 0.13
C ALA A 17 14.84 1.44 -1.10
N ALA A 18 15.61 1.77 -2.13
CA ALA A 18 15.09 2.38 -3.35
C ALA A 18 14.10 1.47 -4.09
N LEU A 19 14.40 0.17 -4.18
CA LEU A 19 13.49 -0.81 -4.78
C LEU A 19 12.18 -0.92 -3.98
N PHE A 20 12.26 -1.01 -2.65
CA PHE A 20 11.06 -1.03 -1.81
C PHE A 20 10.25 0.26 -1.92
N THR A 21 10.90 1.43 -1.96
CA THR A 21 10.21 2.71 -2.20
C THR A 21 9.52 2.73 -3.56
N ALA A 22 10.18 2.25 -4.62
CA ALA A 22 9.58 2.15 -5.95
C ALA A 22 8.37 1.20 -5.99
N LEU A 23 8.44 0.06 -5.29
CA LEU A 23 7.32 -0.87 -5.16
C LEU A 23 6.15 -0.27 -4.36
N ILE A 24 6.44 0.48 -3.29
CA ILE A 24 5.42 1.20 -2.51
C ILE A 24 4.75 2.26 -3.37
N ASP A 25 5.51 3.08 -4.10
CA ASP A 25 4.97 4.11 -4.99
C ASP A 25 4.13 3.50 -6.13
N LEU A 26 4.56 2.37 -6.66
CA LEU A 26 3.82 1.63 -7.69
C LEU A 26 2.51 1.06 -7.12
N GLY A 27 2.54 0.52 -5.90
CA GLY A 27 1.36 0.04 -5.19
C GLY A 27 0.39 1.15 -4.82
N ALA A 28 0.90 2.30 -4.35
CA ALA A 28 0.11 3.47 -4.01
C ALA A 28 -0.60 4.08 -5.23
N ARG A 29 0.02 4.02 -6.41
CA ARG A 29 -0.61 4.43 -7.68
C ARG A 29 -1.57 3.40 -8.25
N SER A 30 -1.69 2.21 -7.65
CA SER A 30 -2.57 1.18 -8.18
C SER A 30 -4.04 1.61 -8.12
N PRO A 31 -4.84 1.32 -9.16
CA PRO A 31 -6.29 1.58 -9.14
C PRO A 31 -7.00 0.89 -7.96
N LEU A 32 -6.47 -0.25 -7.50
CA LEU A 32 -6.97 -1.00 -6.36
C LEU A 32 -6.78 -0.23 -5.04
N ALA A 33 -5.59 0.32 -4.80
CA ALA A 33 -5.31 1.13 -3.61
C ALA A 33 -6.24 2.36 -3.55
N GLN A 34 -6.40 3.07 -4.67
CA GLN A 34 -7.32 4.21 -4.75
C GLN A 34 -8.79 3.81 -4.50
N LYS A 35 -9.21 2.66 -5.05
CA LYS A 35 -10.58 2.15 -4.85
C LYS A 35 -10.82 1.74 -3.39
N MET A 36 -9.84 1.09 -2.76
CA MET A 36 -9.87 0.77 -1.33
C MET A 36 -9.95 2.03 -0.47
N GLU A 37 -9.10 3.03 -0.73
CA GLU A 37 -9.11 4.29 0.02
C GLU A 37 -10.45 5.00 -0.12
N ARG A 38 -10.99 5.09 -1.34
CA ARG A 38 -12.30 5.70 -1.59
C ARG A 38 -13.42 5.01 -0.81
N LEU A 39 -13.44 3.68 -0.78
CA LEU A 39 -14.46 2.91 -0.04
C LEU A 39 -14.25 3.01 1.48
N ASN A 40 -13.01 2.99 1.96
CA ASN A 40 -12.71 3.14 3.39
C ASN A 40 -13.08 4.53 3.93
N ASN A 41 -13.05 5.56 3.09
CA ASN A 41 -13.47 6.92 3.43
C ASN A 41 -14.99 7.14 3.38
N MET A 42 -15.79 6.16 2.93
CA MET A 42 -17.25 6.25 2.95
C MET A 42 -17.81 5.95 4.34
N SER A 43 -18.94 6.57 4.69
CA SER A 43 -19.68 6.20 5.90
C SER A 43 -20.42 4.87 5.71
N ASP A 44 -20.76 4.19 6.81
CA ASP A 44 -21.45 2.89 6.75
C ASP A 44 -22.78 2.98 5.98
N ALA A 45 -23.52 4.10 6.11
CA ALA A 45 -24.74 4.33 5.34
C ALA A 45 -24.48 4.42 3.82
N GLN A 46 -23.37 5.03 3.42
CA GLN A 46 -22.98 5.12 2.00
C GLN A 46 -22.49 3.78 1.46
N LEU A 47 -21.76 3.01 2.26
CA LEU A 47 -21.38 1.65 1.92
C LEU A 47 -22.61 0.77 1.74
N HIS A 48 -23.58 0.88 2.66
CA HIS A 48 -24.81 0.11 2.61
C HIS A 48 -25.69 0.49 1.42
N ALA A 49 -25.73 1.77 1.03
CA ALA A 49 -26.38 2.22 -0.20
C ALA A 49 -25.75 1.62 -1.47
N GLN A 50 -24.48 1.24 -1.42
CA GLN A 50 -23.76 0.51 -2.48
C GLN A 50 -23.84 -1.02 -2.32
N GLY A 51 -24.61 -1.53 -1.34
CA GLY A 51 -24.71 -2.95 -1.05
C GLY A 51 -23.42 -3.56 -0.48
N LEU A 52 -22.54 -2.73 0.09
CA LEU A 52 -21.25 -3.14 0.64
C LEU A 52 -21.27 -3.07 2.17
N ARG A 53 -20.66 -4.07 2.80
CA ARG A 53 -20.27 -4.04 4.21
C ARG A 53 -18.80 -3.66 4.32
N ARG A 54 -18.43 -3.08 5.46
CA ARG A 54 -17.07 -2.59 5.70
C ARG A 54 -16.03 -3.71 5.65
N GLU A 55 -16.32 -4.87 6.27
CA GLU A 55 -15.47 -6.06 6.16
C GLU A 55 -15.36 -6.65 4.75
N ASP A 56 -16.33 -6.42 3.88
CA ASP A 56 -16.33 -6.97 2.52
C ASP A 56 -15.59 -6.08 1.51
N ILE A 57 -15.20 -4.86 1.88
CA ILE A 57 -14.48 -3.91 1.00
C ILE A 57 -13.23 -4.58 0.40
N SER A 58 -12.41 -5.24 1.21
CA SER A 58 -11.17 -5.87 0.75
C SER A 58 -11.46 -6.99 -0.26
N ARG A 59 -12.47 -7.81 -0.01
CA ARG A 59 -12.89 -8.88 -0.92
C ARG A 59 -13.51 -8.32 -2.20
N HIS A 60 -14.28 -7.25 -2.11
CA HIS A 60 -14.89 -6.59 -3.27
C HIS A 60 -13.85 -5.92 -4.17
N VAL A 61 -12.82 -5.28 -3.59
CA VAL A 61 -11.77 -4.61 -4.37
C VAL A 61 -10.77 -5.61 -4.93
N LEU A 62 -10.32 -6.59 -4.14
CA LEU A 62 -9.29 -7.55 -4.56
C LEU A 62 -9.86 -8.79 -5.27
N GLY A 63 -11.09 -9.18 -5.00
CA GLY A 63 -11.72 -10.40 -5.49
C GLY A 63 -11.94 -10.45 -7.01
N GLY A 64 -11.77 -9.33 -7.73
CA GLY A 64 -11.74 -9.32 -9.20
C GLY A 64 -10.41 -9.80 -9.82
N SER A 65 -9.34 -9.92 -9.03
CA SER A 65 -7.99 -10.26 -9.52
C SER A 65 -7.39 -11.53 -8.90
N TYR A 66 -8.03 -12.13 -7.89
CA TYR A 66 -7.54 -13.33 -7.20
C TYR A 66 -8.00 -14.67 -7.82
N TYR A 67 -8.75 -14.64 -8.93
CA TYR A 67 -9.22 -15.83 -9.67
C TYR A 67 -8.62 -15.91 -11.09
N LEU A 68 -7.28 -15.87 -11.19
CA LEU A 68 -6.55 -16.22 -12.42
C LEU A 68 -5.39 -17.16 -12.08
#